data_AF-A0A3D1H5H4-F1
#
_entry.id   AF-A0A3D1H5H4-F1
#
_cell.length_a   1.000
_cell.length_b   1.000
_cell.length_c   1.000
_cell.angle_alpha   90.00
_cell.angle_beta   90.00
_cell.angle_gamma   90.00
#
_symmetry.space_group_name_H-M   'P 1'
#
loop_
_entity.id
_entity.type
_entity.pdbx_description
1 polymer ?
#
loop_
_entity_poly.entity_id
_entity_poly.type
_entity_poly.pdbx_seq_one_letter_code
_entity_poly.pdbx_strand_id
1 'polypeptide(L)'
;NQNKLLIDPKSETIDLFKGNNSSNAKWQLKAFTGADKPETKEIYVVPALGWNAYDKMMVGVGLHNYAISDKALQYYVMPMYSFEQKVITGSAGLTYIKTLEKPSQYIEFGVNAKRFSFLNRRENLVLSNDGYALANYSYLKVKPYLVYHFPKKNLRSQITKNVMLAVDQVFFKPQFDFISNEVLPGPFFSKSRSNSFITLTYSAKNTRKINGSSFVGNAEYGRLTEDVVIGKKVQSNSGLDSFYANQGTNVNGSDFAKISGVYRYGLDIGIQDKPLEIRLYGAVMLKKSNSDQYNNQLGGYDKAGYYDYKCDDYLMHRNATYGLFQNQINGNANASKFVGPISSSNKWLVSSTITVPLPGKIPFKPYVEIVLFDDIATKNWNSSGTKFIYNVGVEVEIVKDRFEVFFNLAQSSDVTNYQDGTNGGLIQSSSLSKFTDRITFVFDLNNLTPSKLKKQLKLF
;
A
#
# COMPACT_ATOMS: atom_id res chain seq x y z
N ASN A 1 37.49 -1.69 -27.51
CA ASN A 1 36.91 -1.20 -26.24
C ASN A 1 36.70 0.31 -26.30
N GLN A 2 35.60 0.75 -26.89
CA GLN A 2 35.26 2.18 -26.99
C GLN A 2 34.48 2.62 -25.74
N ASN A 3 34.95 3.68 -25.09
CA ASN A 3 34.23 4.42 -24.06
C ASN A 3 32.92 4.98 -24.67
N LYS A 4 31.82 4.21 -24.59
CA LYS A 4 30.48 4.74 -24.85
C LYS A 4 30.11 5.65 -23.69
N LEU A 5 30.00 6.96 -23.96
CA LEU A 5 29.27 7.89 -23.10
C LEU A 5 27.82 7.38 -23.01
N LEU A 6 27.49 6.65 -21.93
CA LEU A 6 26.13 6.27 -21.62
C LEU A 6 25.44 7.50 -21.03
N ILE A 7 24.65 8.15 -21.88
CA ILE A 7 23.74 9.24 -21.51
C ILE A 7 22.68 8.66 -20.57
N ASP A 8 22.35 9.40 -19.50
CA ASP A 8 21.37 9.04 -18.47
C ASP A 8 20.19 8.19 -19.01
N PRO A 9 20.14 6.89 -18.63
CA PRO A 9 19.09 5.98 -19.06
C PRO A 9 17.69 6.38 -18.60
N LYS A 10 17.58 7.11 -17.47
CA LYS A 10 16.31 7.61 -16.94
C LYS A 10 15.92 8.95 -17.56
N SER A 11 16.88 9.66 -18.15
CA SER A 11 16.71 11.00 -18.72
C SER A 11 16.16 12.01 -17.69
N GLU A 12 16.57 11.86 -16.43
CA GLU A 12 16.24 12.73 -15.29
C GLU A 12 17.37 13.72 -14.97
N THR A 13 18.60 13.45 -15.42
CA THR A 13 19.83 14.22 -15.23
C THR A 13 20.68 14.20 -16.51
N ILE A 14 21.67 15.09 -16.62
CA ILE A 14 22.58 15.17 -17.79
C ILE A 14 23.75 14.15 -17.66
N ASP A 15 23.75 13.28 -16.64
CA ASP A 15 25.02 12.74 -16.16
C ASP A 15 25.56 11.51 -16.90
N LEU A 16 26.88 11.51 -16.98
CA LEU A 16 27.76 10.43 -17.39
C LEU A 16 27.98 9.53 -16.18
N PHE A 17 27.95 8.20 -16.35
CA PHE A 17 28.33 7.24 -15.31
C PHE A 17 29.80 7.42 -14.85
N LYS A 18 30.08 8.44 -14.05
CA LYS A 18 31.41 8.74 -13.52
C LYS A 18 31.61 7.97 -12.22
N GLY A 19 32.03 6.72 -12.31
CA GLY A 19 32.52 6.00 -11.12
C GLY A 19 32.07 4.54 -10.94
N ASN A 20 31.85 3.77 -12.00
CA ASN A 20 31.61 2.32 -11.88
C ASN A 20 32.75 1.43 -12.41
N ASN A 21 33.89 2.02 -12.80
CA ASN A 21 34.95 1.33 -13.56
C ASN A 21 36.31 1.23 -12.86
N SER A 22 36.43 1.56 -11.55
CA SER A 22 37.69 1.37 -10.82
C SER A 22 37.51 0.42 -9.63
N SER A 23 38.16 -0.75 -9.71
CA SER A 23 38.25 -1.71 -8.60
C SER A 23 39.04 -1.16 -7.40
N ASN A 24 39.85 -0.12 -7.61
CA ASN A 24 40.78 0.44 -6.63
C ASN A 24 40.22 1.67 -5.89
N ALA A 25 38.96 2.04 -6.11
CA ALA A 25 38.33 3.17 -5.44
C ALA A 25 38.18 2.92 -3.92
N LYS A 26 38.64 3.87 -3.11
CA LYS A 26 38.59 3.79 -1.64
C LYS A 26 37.16 4.00 -1.13
N TRP A 27 36.76 3.25 -0.11
CA TRP A 27 35.48 3.45 0.58
C TRP A 27 35.54 4.70 1.46
N GLN A 28 34.48 5.52 1.40
CA GLN A 28 34.36 6.71 2.24
C GLN A 28 32.96 6.78 2.85
N LEU A 29 32.90 6.98 4.16
CA LEU A 29 31.66 7.28 4.88
C LEU A 29 31.42 8.79 4.90
N LYS A 30 30.19 9.20 4.57
CA LYS A 30 29.75 10.61 4.61
C LYS A 30 28.41 10.71 5.32
N ALA A 31 28.12 11.86 5.93
CA ALA A 31 26.79 12.13 6.45
C ALA A 31 25.84 12.57 5.32
N PHE A 32 24.54 12.31 5.46
CA PHE A 32 23.47 12.81 4.58
C PHE A 32 23.53 12.34 3.14
N THR A 33 23.74 13.23 2.18
CA THR A 33 23.84 12.90 0.76
C THR A 33 24.75 13.92 0.07
N GLY A 34 25.23 13.63 -1.13
CA GLY A 34 26.15 14.50 -1.83
C GLY A 34 26.32 14.18 -3.32
N ALA A 35 27.25 14.89 -3.94
CA ALA A 35 27.75 14.60 -5.28
C ALA A 35 28.91 13.61 -5.17
N ASP A 36 28.80 12.45 -5.82
CA ASP A 36 29.88 11.47 -5.81
C ASP A 36 31.09 11.96 -6.60
N LYS A 37 32.28 11.57 -6.13
CA LYS A 37 33.52 11.72 -6.88
C LYS A 37 33.85 10.42 -7.64
N PRO A 38 34.42 10.49 -8.86
CA PRO A 38 34.74 9.29 -9.65
C PRO A 38 35.73 8.33 -8.98
N GLU A 39 36.51 8.81 -8.01
CA GLU A 39 37.63 8.11 -7.39
C GLU A 39 37.26 7.39 -6.07
N THR A 40 36.06 7.61 -5.54
CA THR A 40 35.62 7.12 -4.22
C THR A 40 34.32 6.31 -4.29
N LYS A 41 34.23 5.28 -3.45
CA LYS A 41 32.97 4.56 -3.20
C LYS A 41 32.31 5.13 -1.95
N GLU A 42 31.39 6.05 -2.16
CA GLU A 42 30.76 6.81 -1.09
C GLU A 42 29.54 6.06 -0.53
N ILE A 43 29.54 5.87 0.79
CA ILE A 43 28.43 5.36 1.59
C ILE A 43 27.97 6.49 2.50
N TYR A 44 26.69 6.78 2.42
CA TYR A 44 26.06 7.84 3.18
C TYR A 44 25.36 7.29 4.42
N VAL A 45 25.53 8.00 5.54
CA VAL A 45 24.94 7.70 6.84
C VAL A 45 23.94 8.79 7.19
N VAL A 46 22.73 8.40 7.58
CA VAL A 46 21.65 9.33 7.94
C VAL A 46 20.99 8.90 9.24
N PRO A 47 20.55 9.84 10.11
CA PRO A 47 19.62 9.47 11.16
C PRO A 47 18.32 8.95 10.52
N ALA A 48 17.76 7.88 11.07
CA ALA A 48 16.46 7.34 10.69
C ALA A 48 15.48 7.56 11.83
N LEU A 49 14.36 8.21 11.52
CA LEU A 49 13.27 8.46 12.46
C LEU A 49 11.98 7.96 11.84
N GLY A 50 11.15 7.31 12.64
CA GLY A 50 9.86 6.82 12.20
C GLY A 50 8.84 6.85 13.32
N TRP A 51 7.56 6.85 12.93
CA TRP A 51 6.47 6.66 13.87
C TRP A 51 5.35 5.85 13.21
N ASN A 52 4.71 4.96 13.98
CA ASN A 52 3.40 4.41 13.66
C ASN A 52 2.63 4.11 14.96
N ALA A 53 1.33 3.82 14.86
CA ALA A 53 0.47 3.64 16.02
C ALA A 53 0.85 2.46 16.92
N TYR A 54 1.55 1.46 16.39
CA TYR A 54 1.93 0.22 17.07
C TYR A 54 3.36 0.27 17.60
N ASP A 55 4.32 0.70 16.78
CA ASP A 55 5.73 0.84 17.14
C ASP A 55 6.03 2.14 17.91
N LYS A 56 5.10 3.10 17.90
CA LYS A 56 5.30 4.46 18.40
C LYS A 56 6.57 5.06 17.79
N MET A 57 7.36 5.78 18.59
CA MET A 57 8.60 6.39 18.15
C MET A 57 9.65 5.31 17.86
N MET A 58 10.26 5.42 16.68
CA MET A 58 11.34 4.56 16.22
C MET A 58 12.55 5.43 15.87
N VAL A 59 13.74 5.02 16.33
CA VAL A 59 15.00 5.75 16.09
C VAL A 59 16.05 4.77 15.59
N GLY A 60 16.85 5.18 14.62
CA GLY A 60 17.95 4.39 14.12
C GLY A 60 18.91 5.15 13.22
N VAL A 61 19.70 4.40 12.47
CA VAL A 61 20.72 4.92 11.56
C VAL A 61 20.58 4.23 10.22
N GLY A 62 20.39 5.02 9.17
CA GLY A 62 20.30 4.56 7.79
C GLY A 62 21.64 4.63 7.06
N LEU A 63 21.88 3.66 6.20
CA LEU A 63 22.98 3.62 5.24
C LEU A 63 22.42 3.61 3.83
N HIS A 64 22.98 4.39 2.91
CA HIS A 64 22.64 4.33 1.49
C HIS A 64 23.79 4.75 0.59
N ASN A 65 23.69 4.45 -0.71
CA ASN A 65 24.64 4.96 -1.70
C ASN A 65 24.00 5.92 -2.72
N TYR A 66 22.78 6.40 -2.47
CA TYR A 66 22.13 7.43 -3.29
C TYR A 66 22.92 8.74 -3.26
N ALA A 67 23.29 9.20 -4.44
CA ALA A 67 23.90 10.48 -4.73
C ALA A 67 23.17 11.13 -5.91
N ILE A 68 23.59 12.32 -6.34
CA ILE A 68 23.01 13.03 -7.48
C ILE A 68 23.07 12.18 -8.77
N SER A 69 24.24 11.61 -9.09
CA SER A 69 24.39 10.70 -10.24
C SER A 69 23.72 9.33 -9.99
N ASP A 70 23.18 8.73 -11.04
CA ASP A 70 22.65 7.37 -10.97
C ASP A 70 23.76 6.32 -11.03
N LYS A 71 23.82 5.49 -9.98
CA LYS A 71 24.68 4.29 -9.93
C LYS A 71 23.92 3.10 -10.52
N ALA A 72 24.66 2.19 -11.16
CA ALA A 72 24.09 0.92 -11.61
C ALA A 72 23.60 0.10 -10.42
N LEU A 73 24.37 0.02 -9.33
CA LEU A 73 23.93 -0.58 -8.07
C LEU A 73 23.49 0.51 -7.09
N GLN A 74 22.26 0.45 -6.62
CA GLN A 74 21.66 1.36 -5.65
C GLN A 74 21.15 0.58 -4.46
N TYR A 75 21.38 1.07 -3.25
CA TYR A 75 20.89 0.42 -2.04
C TYR A 75 20.62 1.40 -0.92
N TYR A 76 19.75 0.99 -0.01
CA TYR A 76 19.61 1.55 1.32
C TYR A 76 19.25 0.47 2.34
N VAL A 77 19.62 0.72 3.59
CA VAL A 77 19.21 -0.05 4.76
C VAL A 77 18.92 0.95 5.87
N MET A 78 17.72 0.89 6.44
CA MET A 78 17.23 1.84 7.44
C MET A 78 16.64 1.07 8.63
N PRO A 79 17.48 0.44 9.46
CA PRO A 79 17.04 -0.17 10.71
C PRO A 79 16.68 0.92 11.73
N MET A 80 15.62 0.69 12.48
CA MET A 80 15.18 1.53 13.57
C MET A 80 14.77 0.65 14.75
N TYR A 81 15.01 1.10 15.97
CA TYR A 81 14.54 0.44 17.18
C TYR A 81 13.21 1.06 17.63
N SER A 82 12.20 0.22 17.81
CA SER A 82 10.89 0.57 18.36
C SER A 82 10.94 0.49 19.89
N PHE A 83 10.78 1.63 20.57
CA PHE A 83 10.83 1.65 22.05
C PHE A 83 9.60 0.98 22.68
N GLU A 84 8.44 1.04 22.00
CA GLU A 84 7.21 0.40 22.46
C GLU A 84 7.29 -1.12 22.33
N GLN A 85 7.63 -1.61 21.13
CA GLN A 85 7.61 -3.04 20.81
C GLN A 85 8.92 -3.74 21.18
N LYS A 86 9.97 -2.97 21.52
CA LYS A 86 11.32 -3.46 21.84
C LYS A 86 11.94 -4.33 20.74
N VAL A 87 11.61 -4.05 19.47
CA VAL A 87 12.10 -4.79 18.30
C VAL A 87 12.73 -3.85 17.27
N ILE A 88 13.59 -4.42 16.42
CA ILE A 88 14.14 -3.73 15.25
C ILE A 88 13.15 -3.78 14.09
N THR A 89 12.76 -2.60 13.61
CA THR A 89 11.87 -2.35 12.47
C THR A 89 12.60 -1.56 11.39
N GLY A 90 11.94 -1.32 10.25
CA GLY A 90 12.46 -0.47 9.20
C GLY A 90 12.38 -1.09 7.82
N SER A 91 13.25 -0.62 6.92
CA SER A 91 13.22 -1.03 5.51
C SER A 91 14.60 -1.09 4.90
N ALA A 92 14.73 -1.88 3.85
CA ALA A 92 15.92 -1.99 3.04
C ALA A 92 15.54 -2.20 1.58
N GLY A 93 16.40 -1.76 0.68
CA GLY A 93 16.22 -1.97 -0.75
C GLY A 93 17.56 -2.09 -1.46
N LEU A 94 17.59 -2.93 -2.47
CA LEU A 94 18.70 -3.12 -3.38
C LEU A 94 18.15 -3.11 -4.81
N THR A 95 18.79 -2.36 -5.69
CA THR A 95 18.40 -2.25 -7.10
C THR A 95 19.65 -2.23 -7.96
N TYR A 96 19.69 -3.10 -8.95
CA TYR A 96 20.68 -3.11 -10.02
C TYR A 96 20.03 -2.70 -11.34
N ILE A 97 20.57 -1.67 -11.97
CA ILE A 97 20.08 -1.07 -13.21
C ILE A 97 21.05 -1.47 -14.33
N LYS A 98 20.53 -2.21 -15.31
CA LYS A 98 21.25 -2.59 -16.52
C LYS A 98 20.69 -1.83 -17.72
N THR A 99 21.51 -0.98 -18.31
CA THR A 99 21.17 -0.22 -19.52
C THR A 99 21.21 -1.10 -20.75
N LEU A 100 20.29 -0.90 -21.68
CA LEU A 100 20.22 -1.62 -22.95
C LEU A 100 20.61 -0.70 -24.12
N GLU A 101 20.61 -1.23 -25.34
CA GLU A 101 21.15 -0.53 -26.52
C GLU A 101 20.28 0.63 -27.00
N LYS A 102 18.95 0.57 -26.81
CA LYS A 102 18.04 1.60 -27.31
C LYS A 102 17.92 2.78 -26.33
N PRO A 103 17.60 4.00 -26.82
CA PRO A 103 17.44 5.17 -25.98
C PRO A 103 16.40 4.97 -24.86
N SER A 104 16.79 5.33 -23.63
CA SER A 104 15.98 5.21 -22.41
C SER A 104 15.47 3.79 -22.12
N GLN A 105 16.11 2.77 -22.70
CA GLN A 105 15.78 1.36 -22.48
C GLN A 105 16.70 0.77 -21.42
N TYR A 106 16.14 0.21 -20.36
CA TYR A 106 16.91 -0.40 -19.29
C TYR A 106 16.07 -1.41 -18.51
N ILE A 107 16.76 -2.25 -17.73
CA ILE A 107 16.16 -3.24 -16.83
C ILE A 107 16.58 -2.92 -15.41
N GLU A 108 15.63 -2.93 -14.48
CA GLU A 108 15.87 -2.89 -13.04
C GLU A 108 15.65 -4.28 -12.45
N PHE A 109 16.65 -4.80 -11.74
CA PHE A 109 16.51 -5.96 -10.88
C PHE A 109 16.56 -5.45 -9.45
N GLY A 110 15.59 -5.76 -8.61
CA GLY A 110 15.63 -5.29 -7.25
C GLY A 110 14.95 -6.18 -6.24
N VAL A 111 15.22 -5.90 -4.98
CA VAL A 111 14.54 -6.49 -3.84
C VAL A 111 14.30 -5.39 -2.81
N ASN A 112 13.06 -5.29 -2.34
CA ASN A 112 12.71 -4.44 -1.21
C ASN A 112 12.32 -5.33 -0.03
N ALA A 113 12.74 -4.97 1.17
CA ALA A 113 12.30 -5.59 2.40
C ALA A 113 11.81 -4.54 3.39
N LYS A 114 10.75 -4.82 4.13
CA LYS A 114 10.31 -3.96 5.23
C LYS A 114 9.63 -4.74 6.35
N ARG A 115 9.80 -4.26 7.57
CA ARG A 115 9.26 -4.89 8.78
C ARG A 115 8.71 -3.84 9.74
N PHE A 116 7.45 -4.01 10.14
CA PHE A 116 6.77 -3.16 11.12
C PHE A 116 5.75 -3.97 11.92
N SER A 117 5.36 -3.45 13.08
CA SER A 117 4.29 -4.02 13.90
C SER A 117 2.92 -3.51 13.47
N PHE A 118 1.92 -4.36 13.64
CA PHE A 118 0.51 -4.06 13.40
C PHE A 118 -0.39 -4.98 14.21
N LEU A 119 -1.66 -4.61 14.34
CA LEU A 119 -2.65 -5.45 15.00
C LEU A 119 -3.53 -6.14 13.95
N ASN A 120 -3.64 -7.47 14.05
CA ASN A 120 -4.51 -8.26 13.18
C ASN A 120 -5.91 -8.36 13.78
N ARG A 121 -6.84 -7.57 13.25
CA ARG A 121 -8.18 -7.43 13.81
C ARG A 121 -9.08 -8.65 13.61
N ARG A 122 -8.76 -9.57 12.70
CA ARG A 122 -9.54 -10.79 12.53
C ARG A 122 -9.33 -11.80 13.66
N GLU A 123 -8.20 -11.71 14.35
CA GLU A 123 -7.76 -12.68 15.35
C GLU A 123 -7.76 -12.02 16.76
N ASN A 124 -8.71 -11.11 17.00
CA ASN A 124 -8.60 -10.00 17.96
C ASN A 124 -8.30 -10.33 19.41
N LEU A 125 -8.78 -11.44 19.97
CA LEU A 125 -8.46 -11.82 21.36
C LEU A 125 -7.80 -13.18 21.36
N VAL A 126 -6.55 -13.21 21.80
CA VAL A 126 -5.76 -14.41 21.98
C VAL A 126 -5.42 -14.58 23.45
N LEU A 127 -5.42 -15.82 23.95
CA LEU A 127 -4.98 -16.11 25.30
C LEU A 127 -3.45 -16.09 25.33
N SER A 128 -2.87 -15.18 26.10
CA SER A 128 -1.45 -15.09 26.39
C SER A 128 -1.17 -15.45 27.85
N ASN A 129 0.11 -15.63 28.20
CA ASN A 129 0.59 -15.86 29.57
C ASN A 129 0.03 -14.87 30.60
N ASP A 130 -0.26 -13.65 30.17
CA ASP A 130 -0.69 -12.53 31.03
C ASP A 130 -2.20 -12.22 30.89
N GLY A 131 -2.98 -13.14 30.30
CA GLY A 131 -4.43 -13.01 30.12
C GLY A 131 -4.85 -12.89 28.65
N TYR A 132 -5.97 -12.22 28.38
CA TYR A 132 -6.38 -11.98 26.99
C TYR A 132 -5.59 -10.81 26.40
N ALA A 133 -4.84 -11.08 25.34
CA ALA A 133 -4.10 -10.08 24.59
C ALA A 133 -4.76 -9.81 23.24
N LEU A 134 -4.56 -8.59 22.73
CA LEU A 134 -4.87 -8.31 21.33
C LEU A 134 -3.82 -8.98 20.44
N ALA A 135 -4.26 -9.48 19.28
CA ALA A 135 -3.42 -10.08 18.26
C ALA A 135 -2.42 -9.07 17.64
N ASN A 136 -1.35 -8.78 18.38
CA ASN A 136 -0.23 -7.98 17.92
C ASN A 136 0.72 -8.86 17.09
N TYR A 137 1.00 -8.42 15.88
CA TYR A 137 1.86 -9.09 14.92
C TYR A 137 2.93 -8.14 14.44
N SER A 138 4.07 -8.70 14.04
CA SER A 138 4.98 -8.02 13.11
C SER A 138 4.89 -8.70 11.76
N TYR A 139 4.89 -7.92 10.68
CA TYR A 139 5.05 -8.46 9.34
C TYR A 139 6.47 -8.23 8.85
N LEU A 140 7.02 -9.19 8.11
CA LEU A 140 8.20 -9.01 7.27
C LEU A 140 7.76 -9.19 5.82
N LYS A 141 7.87 -8.13 5.04
CA LYS A 141 7.64 -8.16 3.60
C LYS A 141 8.98 -8.26 2.88
N VAL A 142 9.10 -9.17 1.92
CA VAL A 142 10.21 -9.26 0.97
C VAL A 142 9.63 -9.25 -0.45
N LYS A 143 10.10 -8.34 -1.30
CA LYS A 143 9.57 -8.10 -2.65
C LYS A 143 10.72 -8.02 -3.66
N PRO A 144 11.22 -9.15 -4.17
CA PRO A 144 11.98 -9.17 -5.41
C PRO A 144 11.11 -8.70 -6.59
N TYR A 145 11.71 -7.95 -7.50
CA TYR A 145 11.06 -7.43 -8.68
C TYR A 145 12.03 -7.27 -9.85
N LEU A 146 11.45 -7.31 -11.04
CA LEU A 146 12.09 -7.03 -12.32
C LEU A 146 11.27 -5.98 -13.04
N VAL A 147 11.88 -4.87 -13.45
CA VAL A 147 11.22 -3.86 -14.30
C VAL A 147 11.93 -3.77 -15.63
N TYR A 148 11.18 -3.94 -16.72
CA TYR A 148 11.66 -3.62 -18.05
C TYR A 148 11.06 -2.29 -18.51
N HIS A 149 11.94 -1.33 -18.80
CA HIS A 149 11.56 -0.03 -19.34
C HIS A 149 11.65 -0.06 -20.87
N PHE A 150 10.53 0.22 -21.52
CA PHE A 150 10.47 0.25 -22.98
C PHE A 150 11.22 1.48 -23.53
N PRO A 151 11.85 1.36 -24.71
CA PRO A 151 12.51 2.49 -25.34
C PRO A 151 11.50 3.60 -25.65
N LYS A 152 11.92 4.85 -25.46
CA LYS A 152 11.13 6.00 -25.92
C LYS A 152 11.23 6.12 -27.43
N LYS A 153 10.17 6.60 -28.09
CA LYS A 153 10.19 6.90 -29.54
C LYS A 153 11.31 7.88 -29.91
N ASN A 154 11.55 8.86 -29.05
CA ASN A 154 12.69 9.77 -29.09
C ASN A 154 12.95 10.30 -27.67
N LEU A 155 14.09 10.93 -27.44
CA LEU A 155 14.49 11.44 -26.11
C LEU A 155 13.54 12.52 -25.56
N ARG A 156 12.79 13.22 -26.43
CA ARG A 156 11.80 14.24 -26.05
C ARG A 156 10.42 13.67 -25.74
N SER A 157 10.21 12.37 -25.94
CA SER A 157 8.92 11.72 -25.68
C SER A 157 8.56 11.82 -24.20
N GLN A 158 7.41 12.43 -23.93
CA GLN A 158 6.78 12.49 -22.61
C GLN A 158 6.02 11.21 -22.25
N ILE A 159 5.95 10.25 -23.19
CA ILE A 159 5.35 8.95 -22.97
C ILE A 159 6.43 7.98 -22.48
N THR A 160 6.21 7.41 -21.31
CA THR A 160 7.00 6.32 -20.74
C THR A 160 6.14 5.09 -20.57
N LYS A 161 6.74 3.91 -20.78
CA LYS A 161 6.09 2.62 -20.60
C LYS A 161 7.04 1.68 -19.88
N ASN A 162 6.52 0.86 -18.99
CA ASN A 162 7.26 -0.22 -18.36
C ASN A 162 6.36 -1.42 -18.06
N VAL A 163 6.99 -2.57 -17.89
CA VAL A 163 6.36 -3.76 -17.34
C VAL A 163 7.19 -4.22 -16.14
N MET A 164 6.53 -4.53 -15.03
CA MET A 164 7.14 -5.03 -13.82
C MET A 164 6.56 -6.38 -13.46
N LEU A 165 7.44 -7.34 -13.18
CA LEU A 165 7.08 -8.58 -12.49
C LEU A 165 7.58 -8.47 -11.05
N ALA A 166 6.70 -8.66 -10.08
CA ALA A 166 7.04 -8.65 -8.66
C ALA A 166 6.53 -9.92 -7.99
N VAL A 167 7.31 -10.44 -7.03
CA VAL A 167 6.90 -11.52 -6.14
C VAL A 167 6.93 -10.98 -4.72
N ASP A 168 5.78 -10.80 -4.09
CA ASP A 168 5.66 -10.33 -2.72
C ASP A 168 5.52 -11.51 -1.77
N GLN A 169 6.39 -11.63 -0.78
CA GLN A 169 6.29 -12.57 0.33
C GLN A 169 6.08 -11.79 1.62
N VAL A 170 4.96 -12.03 2.30
CA VAL A 170 4.63 -11.38 3.57
C VAL A 170 4.57 -12.45 4.64
N PHE A 171 5.52 -12.42 5.56
CA PHE A 171 5.59 -13.33 6.72
C PHE A 171 4.99 -12.62 7.93
N PHE A 172 4.16 -13.33 8.68
CA PHE A 172 3.58 -12.81 9.91
C PHE A 172 4.20 -13.51 11.11
N LYS A 173 4.61 -12.74 12.11
CA LYS A 173 5.14 -13.25 13.37
C LYS A 173 4.30 -12.72 14.53
N PRO A 174 3.60 -13.59 15.29
CA PRO A 174 2.87 -13.16 16.48
C PRO A 174 3.84 -12.58 17.52
N GLN A 175 3.36 -11.59 18.27
CA GLN A 175 4.09 -10.92 19.35
C GLN A 175 3.41 -11.17 20.71
N PHE A 176 2.99 -12.40 20.95
CA PHE A 176 2.38 -12.86 22.19
C PHE A 176 2.78 -14.31 22.47
N ASP A 177 2.96 -14.64 23.74
CA ASP A 177 3.30 -15.99 24.21
C ASP A 177 2.04 -16.64 24.79
N PHE A 178 1.62 -17.79 24.28
CA PHE A 178 0.46 -18.53 24.78
C PHE A 178 0.73 -19.17 26.15
N ILE A 179 -0.30 -19.29 27.01
CA ILE A 179 -0.29 -20.13 28.23
C ILE A 179 -0.08 -21.58 27.81
N SER A 180 1.19 -21.96 27.73
CA SER A 180 1.72 -23.22 27.23
C SER A 180 1.29 -23.58 25.80
N ASN A 181 2.15 -24.30 25.08
CA ASN A 181 1.73 -24.97 23.84
C ASN A 181 0.66 -26.05 24.10
N GLU A 182 0.18 -26.21 25.33
CA GLU A 182 -0.67 -27.31 25.75
C GLU A 182 -2.11 -26.88 25.94
N VAL A 183 -2.42 -25.60 26.26
CA VAL A 183 -3.81 -25.14 26.49
C VAL A 183 -4.21 -24.02 25.52
N LEU A 184 -5.27 -24.25 24.75
CA LEU A 184 -5.80 -23.31 23.76
C LEU A 184 -6.99 -22.51 24.30
N PRO A 185 -7.22 -21.27 23.80
CA PRO A 185 -8.39 -20.46 24.15
C PRO A 185 -9.73 -21.05 23.66
N GLY A 186 -9.69 -22.06 22.79
CA GLY A 186 -10.88 -22.64 22.18
C GLY A 186 -10.56 -23.90 21.36
N PRO A 187 -11.58 -24.49 20.72
CA PRO A 187 -11.42 -25.72 19.93
C PRO A 187 -10.56 -25.52 18.69
N PHE A 188 -10.49 -24.29 18.16
CA PHE A 188 -9.65 -23.93 17.03
C PHE A 188 -9.12 -22.52 17.23
N PHE A 189 -7.89 -22.28 16.80
CA PHE A 189 -7.30 -20.95 16.73
C PHE A 189 -6.52 -20.83 15.41
N SER A 190 -6.81 -19.80 14.59
CA SER A 190 -6.06 -19.53 13.37
C SER A 190 -5.08 -18.39 13.59
N LYS A 191 -3.85 -18.56 13.10
CA LYS A 191 -2.87 -17.49 12.96
C LYS A 191 -2.42 -17.36 11.53
N SER A 192 -2.43 -16.14 11.03
CA SER A 192 -1.83 -15.82 9.73
C SER A 192 -0.37 -16.28 9.70
N ARG A 193 0.01 -17.07 8.68
CA ARG A 193 1.36 -17.64 8.54
C ARG A 193 2.19 -16.82 7.58
N SER A 194 1.82 -16.88 6.31
CA SER A 194 2.49 -16.15 5.24
C SER A 194 1.60 -16.03 4.03
N ASN A 195 1.71 -14.92 3.32
CA ASN A 195 1.01 -14.71 2.07
C ASN A 195 2.02 -14.45 0.95
N SER A 196 1.78 -15.07 -0.19
CA SER A 196 2.61 -14.94 -1.39
C SER A 196 1.80 -14.33 -2.52
N PHE A 197 2.36 -13.38 -3.25
CA PHE A 197 1.71 -12.77 -4.39
C PHE A 197 2.67 -12.70 -5.57
N ILE A 198 2.17 -12.94 -6.78
CA ILE A 198 2.87 -12.66 -8.02
C ILE A 198 2.04 -11.62 -8.76
N THR A 199 2.64 -10.48 -9.07
CA THR A 199 1.97 -9.37 -9.78
C THR A 199 2.75 -9.02 -11.04
N LEU A 200 2.07 -9.06 -12.18
CA LEU A 200 2.53 -8.45 -13.42
C LEU A 200 1.84 -7.09 -13.57
N THR A 201 2.63 -6.01 -13.55
CA THR A 201 2.15 -4.63 -13.67
C THR A 201 2.63 -4.05 -14.99
N TYR A 202 1.71 -3.54 -15.81
CA TYR A 202 2.04 -2.67 -16.94
C TYR A 202 1.71 -1.22 -16.58
N SER A 203 2.66 -0.32 -16.77
CA SER A 203 2.46 1.12 -16.57
C SER A 203 2.75 1.90 -17.83
N ALA A 204 1.87 2.83 -18.17
CA ALA A 204 2.07 3.82 -19.22
C ALA A 204 1.76 5.22 -18.67
N LYS A 205 2.66 6.17 -18.85
CA LYS A 205 2.47 7.55 -18.37
C LYS A 205 2.79 8.53 -19.49
N ASN A 206 1.93 9.51 -19.68
CA ASN A 206 2.11 10.64 -20.58
C ASN A 206 2.18 11.92 -19.74
N THR A 207 3.37 12.50 -19.61
CA THR A 207 3.64 13.66 -18.73
C THR A 207 3.35 15.01 -19.38
N ARG A 208 2.59 15.05 -20.49
CA ARG A 208 2.11 16.31 -21.06
C ARG A 208 1.36 17.13 -20.01
N LYS A 209 1.61 18.45 -19.98
CA LYS A 209 0.87 19.38 -19.13
C LYS A 209 -0.62 19.45 -19.50
N ILE A 210 -0.90 19.39 -20.79
CA ILE A 210 -2.26 19.42 -21.37
C ILE A 210 -2.64 17.98 -21.72
N ASN A 211 -3.81 17.53 -21.26
CA ASN A 211 -4.34 16.20 -21.58
C ASN A 211 -3.36 15.07 -21.21
N GLY A 212 -2.65 15.25 -20.10
CA GLY A 212 -1.78 14.26 -19.49
C GLY A 212 -2.58 13.03 -19.04
N SER A 213 -1.95 11.87 -19.09
CA SER A 213 -2.64 10.62 -18.73
C SER A 213 -1.70 9.60 -18.10
N SER A 214 -2.28 8.68 -17.34
CA SER A 214 -1.55 7.52 -16.83
C SER A 214 -2.46 6.30 -16.78
N PHE A 215 -1.89 5.14 -17.08
CA PHE A 215 -2.53 3.86 -16.92
C PHE A 215 -1.61 2.94 -16.13
N VAL A 216 -2.16 2.23 -15.15
CA VAL A 216 -1.50 1.14 -14.45
C VAL A 216 -2.45 -0.05 -14.46
N GLY A 217 -2.07 -1.14 -15.11
CA GLY A 217 -2.80 -2.40 -15.13
C GLY A 217 -2.03 -3.48 -14.38
N ASN A 218 -2.73 -4.31 -13.61
CA ASN A 218 -2.18 -5.39 -12.82
C ASN A 218 -2.89 -6.71 -13.12
N ALA A 219 -2.12 -7.77 -13.31
CA ALA A 219 -2.58 -9.15 -13.20
C ALA A 219 -1.91 -9.77 -11.96
N GLU A 220 -2.70 -10.24 -11.02
CA GLU A 220 -2.25 -10.70 -9.70
C GLU A 220 -2.77 -12.10 -9.41
N TYR A 221 -1.87 -12.96 -8.92
CA TYR A 221 -2.21 -14.22 -8.27
C TYR A 221 -1.71 -14.17 -6.83
N GLY A 222 -2.55 -14.54 -5.87
CA GLY A 222 -2.20 -14.60 -4.46
C GLY A 222 -2.49 -15.95 -3.86
N ARG A 223 -1.56 -16.45 -3.03
CA ARG A 223 -1.72 -17.62 -2.17
C ARG A 223 -1.62 -17.19 -0.72
N LEU A 224 -2.67 -17.50 0.04
CA LEU A 224 -2.84 -17.12 1.43
C LEU A 224 -2.68 -18.37 2.28
N THR A 225 -1.93 -18.30 3.37
CA THR A 225 -1.78 -19.43 4.29
C THR A 225 -1.93 -19.02 5.73
N GLU A 226 -2.61 -19.85 6.49
CA GLU A 226 -2.83 -19.71 7.92
C GLU A 226 -2.54 -21.06 8.60
N ASP A 227 -2.00 -20.98 9.82
CA ASP A 227 -1.84 -22.14 10.68
C ASP A 227 -3.08 -22.25 11.57
N VAL A 228 -3.79 -23.37 11.49
CA VAL A 228 -4.97 -23.67 12.31
C VAL A 228 -4.55 -24.64 13.41
N VAL A 229 -4.48 -24.14 14.63
CA VAL A 229 -4.17 -24.93 15.84
C VAL A 229 -5.45 -25.58 16.34
N ILE A 230 -5.41 -26.88 16.59
CA ILE A 230 -6.58 -27.69 16.95
C ILE A 230 -6.53 -28.03 18.44
N GLY A 231 -7.60 -27.73 19.16
CA GLY A 231 -7.78 -28.01 20.57
C GLY A 231 -8.79 -29.13 20.81
N LYS A 232 -8.40 -30.13 21.59
CA LYS A 232 -9.33 -31.15 22.11
C LYS A 232 -9.77 -30.75 23.51
N LYS A 233 -11.08 -30.67 23.73
CA LYS A 233 -11.62 -30.41 25.07
C LYS A 233 -11.24 -31.54 26.03
N VAL A 234 -10.60 -31.21 27.14
CA VAL A 234 -10.22 -32.08 28.25
C VAL A 234 -10.93 -31.59 29.50
N GLN A 235 -11.56 -32.49 30.24
CA GLN A 235 -12.15 -32.18 31.54
C GLN A 235 -11.11 -32.35 32.64
N SER A 236 -11.11 -31.43 33.60
CA SER A 236 -10.32 -31.54 34.83
C SER A 236 -10.78 -32.76 35.65
N ASN A 237 -9.88 -33.33 36.43
CA ASN A 237 -10.17 -34.47 37.30
C ASN A 237 -11.26 -34.18 38.35
N SER A 238 -11.52 -32.91 38.68
CA SER A 238 -12.62 -32.48 39.56
C SER A 238 -13.98 -32.42 38.85
N GLY A 239 -14.02 -32.55 37.52
CA GLY A 239 -15.24 -32.47 36.69
C GLY A 239 -15.84 -31.07 36.55
N LEU A 240 -15.35 -30.07 37.29
CA LEU A 240 -15.90 -28.71 37.35
C LEU A 240 -15.34 -27.77 36.26
N ASP A 241 -14.14 -28.07 35.74
CA ASP A 241 -13.46 -27.23 34.75
C ASP A 241 -13.11 -28.02 33.48
N SER A 242 -13.04 -27.33 32.34
CA SER A 242 -12.58 -27.91 31.08
C SER A 242 -11.68 -26.95 30.32
N PHE A 243 -10.64 -27.48 29.69
CA PHE A 243 -9.69 -26.72 28.88
C PHE A 243 -9.50 -27.38 27.51
N TYR A 244 -8.92 -26.68 26.53
CA TYR A 244 -8.64 -27.25 25.22
C TYR A 244 -7.18 -27.65 25.12
N ALA A 245 -6.87 -28.94 25.16
CA ALA A 245 -5.51 -29.44 24.98
C ALA A 245 -5.08 -29.34 23.50
N ASN A 246 -3.93 -28.75 23.21
CA ASN A 246 -3.39 -28.69 21.85
C ASN A 246 -3.17 -30.10 21.28
N GLN A 247 -3.65 -30.36 20.07
CA GLN A 247 -3.52 -31.63 19.35
C GLN A 247 -2.65 -31.53 18.10
N GLY A 248 -2.20 -30.33 17.73
CA GLY A 248 -1.39 -30.10 16.55
C GLY A 248 -1.84 -28.87 15.75
N THR A 249 -1.16 -28.66 14.63
CA THR A 249 -1.39 -27.51 13.75
C THR A 249 -1.52 -27.97 12.31
N ASN A 250 -2.62 -27.61 11.67
CA ASN A 250 -2.85 -27.79 10.25
C ASN A 250 -2.54 -26.51 9.47
N VAL A 251 -2.21 -26.64 8.20
CA VAL A 251 -2.03 -25.49 7.30
C VAL A 251 -3.25 -25.39 6.41
N ASN A 252 -3.99 -24.30 6.54
CA ASN A 252 -5.08 -23.98 5.62
C ASN A 252 -4.61 -22.97 4.57
N GLY A 253 -5.23 -22.99 3.40
CA GLY A 253 -4.84 -22.11 2.30
C GLY A 253 -6.02 -21.62 1.47
N SER A 254 -5.88 -20.43 0.92
CA SER A 254 -6.83 -19.87 -0.05
C SER A 254 -6.06 -19.13 -1.13
N ASP A 255 -6.45 -19.31 -2.39
CA ASP A 255 -5.85 -18.56 -3.50
C ASP A 255 -6.88 -17.67 -4.18
N PHE A 256 -6.39 -16.64 -4.86
CA PHE A 256 -7.20 -15.79 -5.73
C PHE A 256 -6.41 -15.36 -6.97
N ALA A 257 -7.15 -14.95 -8.00
CA ALA A 257 -6.59 -14.34 -9.19
C ALA A 257 -7.42 -13.11 -9.57
N LYS A 258 -6.76 -11.99 -9.84
CA LYS A 258 -7.40 -10.68 -10.05
C LYS A 258 -6.71 -9.92 -11.18
N ILE A 259 -7.51 -9.31 -12.05
CA ILE A 259 -7.06 -8.27 -12.97
C ILE A 259 -7.61 -6.94 -12.48
N SER A 260 -6.79 -5.90 -12.44
CA SER A 260 -7.24 -4.55 -12.09
C SER A 260 -6.51 -3.48 -12.87
N GLY A 261 -7.07 -2.29 -12.97
CA GLY A 261 -6.42 -1.17 -13.60
C GLY A 261 -6.91 0.17 -13.08
N VAL A 262 -6.02 1.15 -13.08
CA VAL A 262 -6.33 2.56 -12.81
C VAL A 262 -5.92 3.37 -14.04
N TYR A 263 -6.86 4.12 -14.60
CA TYR A 263 -6.62 5.15 -15.58
C TYR A 263 -6.84 6.53 -14.96
N ARG A 264 -5.91 7.46 -15.19
CA ARG A 264 -6.04 8.87 -14.81
C ARG A 264 -5.88 9.73 -16.05
N TYR A 265 -6.73 10.74 -16.18
CA TYR A 265 -6.72 11.67 -17.29
C TYR A 265 -6.96 13.09 -16.78
N GLY A 266 -6.10 14.03 -17.13
CA GLY A 266 -6.29 15.45 -16.84
C GLY A 266 -6.80 16.17 -18.07
N LEU A 267 -8.10 16.41 -18.17
CA LEU A 267 -8.73 17.15 -19.26
C LEU A 267 -8.49 18.65 -19.09
N ASP A 268 -7.93 19.31 -20.10
CA ASP A 268 -7.85 20.76 -20.13
C ASP A 268 -9.23 21.37 -20.39
N ILE A 269 -9.69 22.21 -19.46
CA ILE A 269 -10.98 22.92 -19.51
C ILE A 269 -10.80 24.44 -19.56
N GLY A 270 -9.60 24.93 -19.91
CA GLY A 270 -9.31 26.36 -20.03
C GLY A 270 -8.95 27.05 -18.71
N ILE A 271 -8.79 26.31 -17.61
CA ILE A 271 -8.25 26.86 -16.35
C ILE A 271 -6.75 26.59 -16.33
N GLN A 272 -5.96 27.67 -16.30
CA GLN A 272 -4.51 27.60 -16.40
C GLN A 272 -3.89 26.66 -15.35
N ASP A 273 -3.10 25.69 -15.83
CA ASP A 273 -2.37 24.68 -15.03
C ASP A 273 -3.26 23.85 -14.09
N LYS A 274 -4.58 23.80 -14.34
CA LYS A 274 -5.56 23.07 -13.55
C LYS A 274 -6.51 22.26 -14.45
N PRO A 275 -6.17 21.00 -14.74
CA PRO A 275 -7.05 20.14 -15.51
C PRO A 275 -8.23 19.63 -14.67
N LEU A 276 -9.36 19.34 -15.32
CA LEU A 276 -10.39 18.47 -14.77
C LEU A 276 -9.83 17.06 -14.67
N GLU A 277 -9.80 16.52 -13.45
CA GLU A 277 -9.17 15.24 -13.17
C GLU A 277 -10.22 14.13 -13.26
N ILE A 278 -9.96 13.14 -14.10
CA ILE A 278 -10.78 11.94 -14.23
C ILE A 278 -9.95 10.74 -13.79
N ARG A 279 -10.47 9.97 -12.85
CA ARG A 279 -9.87 8.72 -12.38
C ARG A 279 -10.87 7.57 -12.58
N LEU A 280 -10.47 6.56 -13.33
CA LEU A 280 -11.23 5.33 -13.53
C LEU A 280 -10.47 4.17 -12.91
N TYR A 281 -11.13 3.39 -12.07
CA TYR A 281 -10.62 2.11 -11.57
C TYR A 281 -11.57 0.99 -11.97
N GLY A 282 -10.99 -0.15 -12.36
CA GLY A 282 -11.76 -1.36 -12.63
C GLY A 282 -11.00 -2.58 -12.12
N ALA A 283 -11.73 -3.56 -11.61
CA ALA A 283 -11.18 -4.84 -11.19
C ALA A 283 -12.14 -6.00 -11.48
N VAL A 284 -11.56 -7.15 -11.82
CA VAL A 284 -12.26 -8.41 -12.09
C VAL A 284 -11.54 -9.54 -11.36
N MET A 285 -12.29 -10.35 -10.62
CA MET A 285 -11.80 -11.59 -10.00
C MET A 285 -11.93 -12.73 -11.00
N LEU A 286 -10.81 -13.33 -11.39
CA LEU A 286 -10.78 -14.58 -12.16
C LEU A 286 -11.00 -15.80 -11.25
N LYS A 287 -10.55 -15.69 -10.00
CA LYS A 287 -10.80 -16.65 -8.91
C LYS A 287 -10.93 -15.85 -7.62
N LYS A 288 -12.04 -16.00 -6.89
CA LYS A 288 -12.24 -15.34 -5.59
C LYS A 288 -11.44 -16.04 -4.49
N SER A 289 -10.99 -15.28 -3.50
CA SER A 289 -10.51 -15.82 -2.23
C SER A 289 -11.68 -16.29 -1.35
N ASN A 290 -11.39 -17.19 -0.41
CA ASN A 290 -12.28 -17.51 0.71
C ASN A 290 -12.35 -16.37 1.73
N SER A 291 -11.34 -15.49 1.73
CA SER A 291 -11.32 -14.29 2.56
C SER A 291 -11.66 -13.06 1.71
N ASP A 292 -12.76 -12.40 2.08
CA ASP A 292 -13.21 -11.22 1.34
C ASP A 292 -12.17 -10.11 1.26
N GLN A 293 -11.27 -9.96 2.24
CA GLN A 293 -10.23 -8.92 2.29
C GLN A 293 -9.38 -8.83 1.01
N TYR A 294 -9.27 -9.93 0.26
CA TYR A 294 -8.46 -10.04 -0.96
C TYR A 294 -9.28 -9.88 -2.25
N ASN A 295 -10.61 -9.86 -2.15
CA ASN A 295 -11.55 -9.68 -3.25
C ASN A 295 -11.73 -8.17 -3.56
N ASN A 296 -12.68 -7.79 -4.42
CA ASN A 296 -12.91 -6.38 -4.76
C ASN A 296 -13.68 -5.70 -3.63
N GLN A 297 -13.06 -4.73 -2.97
CA GLN A 297 -13.57 -4.15 -1.73
C GLN A 297 -13.96 -2.69 -1.89
N LEU A 298 -15.06 -2.33 -1.24
CA LEU A 298 -15.58 -0.98 -1.11
C LEU A 298 -15.86 -0.67 0.36
N GLY A 299 -14.96 0.08 0.97
CA GLY A 299 -14.98 0.36 2.41
C GLY A 299 -14.88 -0.91 3.27
N GLY A 300 -14.77 -0.77 4.60
CA GLY A 300 -14.57 -1.88 5.53
C GLY A 300 -14.83 -1.53 7.00
N TYR A 301 -15.03 -2.55 7.84
CA TYR A 301 -15.12 -2.40 9.29
C TYR A 301 -13.77 -2.00 9.88
N ASP A 302 -12.74 -2.75 9.49
CA ASP A 302 -11.35 -2.42 9.72
C ASP A 302 -10.99 -1.36 8.66
N LYS A 303 -10.87 -0.10 9.09
CA LYS A 303 -10.85 1.06 8.20
C LYS A 303 -9.48 1.17 7.48
N ALA A 304 -8.65 2.16 7.80
CA ALA A 304 -7.39 2.41 7.09
C ALA A 304 -6.46 1.19 7.03
N GLY A 305 -5.99 0.86 5.83
CA GLY A 305 -4.94 -0.14 5.62
C GLY A 305 -5.34 -1.60 5.64
N TYR A 306 -6.59 -1.92 5.99
CA TYR A 306 -7.08 -3.29 6.01
C TYR A 306 -7.01 -3.96 4.63
N TYR A 307 -7.33 -3.21 3.58
CA TYR A 307 -7.26 -3.68 2.19
C TYR A 307 -5.87 -3.52 1.54
N ASP A 308 -4.89 -2.95 2.26
CA ASP A 308 -3.48 -3.03 1.87
C ASP A 308 -2.89 -4.38 2.32
N TYR A 309 -3.47 -5.47 1.82
CA TYR A 309 -3.19 -6.84 2.25
C TYR A 309 -1.79 -7.33 1.89
N LYS A 310 -1.12 -6.68 0.92
CA LYS A 310 0.30 -6.92 0.61
C LYS A 310 1.25 -6.13 1.49
N CYS A 311 0.71 -5.28 2.37
CA CYS A 311 1.47 -4.28 3.11
C CYS A 311 2.37 -3.45 2.17
N ASP A 312 1.87 -2.96 1.03
CA ASP A 312 2.63 -2.13 0.11
C ASP A 312 2.86 -0.73 0.67
N ASP A 313 1.90 -0.19 1.41
CA ASP A 313 1.97 1.19 1.90
C ASP A 313 2.72 1.34 3.23
N TYR A 314 3.29 2.52 3.45
CA TYR A 314 3.67 3.00 4.78
C TYR A 314 2.47 3.71 5.40
N LEU A 315 1.81 3.05 6.35
CA LEU A 315 0.62 3.55 7.01
C LEU A 315 0.94 3.89 8.47
N MET A 316 0.46 5.05 8.90
CA MET A 316 0.66 5.51 10.28
C MET A 316 -0.16 4.68 11.29
N HIS A 317 -1.27 4.07 10.86
CA HIS A 317 -2.09 3.20 11.70
C HIS A 317 -2.79 2.14 10.82
N ARG A 318 -2.07 1.05 10.49
CA ARG A 318 -2.62 -0.07 9.71
C ARG A 318 -3.75 -0.75 10.49
N ASN A 319 -4.89 -1.05 9.87
CA ASN A 319 -6.08 -1.64 10.52
C ASN A 319 -6.67 -0.76 11.63
N ALA A 320 -6.56 0.57 11.49
CA ALA A 320 -7.13 1.52 12.44
C ALA A 320 -8.67 1.48 12.43
N THR A 321 -9.28 1.59 13.60
CA THR A 321 -10.73 1.83 13.74
C THR A 321 -11.05 3.03 14.62
N TYR A 322 -10.01 3.75 15.05
CA TYR A 322 -10.11 4.91 15.93
C TYR A 322 -8.94 5.87 15.64
N GLY A 323 -9.07 7.08 16.18
CA GLY A 323 -8.05 8.11 16.07
C GLY A 323 -7.97 8.73 14.67
N LEU A 324 -7.02 9.66 14.50
CA LEU A 324 -6.91 10.50 13.30
C LEU A 324 -6.72 9.68 12.02
N PHE A 325 -6.02 8.55 12.09
CA PHE A 325 -5.62 7.80 10.90
C PHE A 325 -6.65 6.80 10.39
N GLN A 326 -7.81 6.69 11.04
CA GLN A 326 -8.77 5.63 10.75
C GLN A 326 -9.35 5.67 9.34
N ASN A 327 -9.52 6.86 8.74
CA ASN A 327 -10.13 6.99 7.41
C ASN A 327 -9.09 7.25 6.30
N GLN A 328 -7.84 6.82 6.52
CA GLN A 328 -6.81 6.89 5.48
C GLN A 328 -7.12 5.91 4.34
N ILE A 329 -7.08 6.39 3.11
CA ILE A 329 -7.29 5.59 1.90
C ILE A 329 -5.99 5.50 1.07
N ASN A 330 -5.84 4.39 0.32
CA ASN A 330 -4.71 4.18 -0.58
C ASN A 330 -5.04 4.66 -2.00
N GLY A 331 -4.22 5.53 -2.58
CA GLY A 331 -4.38 6.05 -3.95
C GLY A 331 -4.11 5.04 -5.08
N ASN A 332 -3.47 3.91 -4.80
CA ASN A 332 -2.96 2.94 -5.78
C ASN A 332 -3.93 1.81 -6.16
N ALA A 333 -5.05 1.65 -5.44
CA ALA A 333 -6.06 0.60 -5.67
C ALA A 333 -7.43 1.22 -6.02
N ASN A 334 -8.54 0.74 -5.47
CA ASN A 334 -9.86 1.35 -5.68
C ASN A 334 -9.88 2.84 -5.29
N ALA A 335 -9.20 3.21 -4.19
CA ALA A 335 -9.08 4.58 -3.67
C ALA A 335 -10.42 5.31 -3.49
N SER A 336 -11.47 4.54 -3.20
CA SER A 336 -12.81 5.07 -3.01
C SER A 336 -12.89 5.97 -1.78
N LYS A 337 -13.73 7.01 -1.86
CA LYS A 337 -13.97 7.95 -0.76
C LYS A 337 -15.07 7.49 0.17
N PHE A 338 -15.81 6.44 -0.18
CA PHE A 338 -16.76 5.81 0.72
C PHE A 338 -16.09 5.28 1.99
N VAL A 339 -16.70 5.54 3.14
CA VAL A 339 -16.23 5.09 4.46
C VAL A 339 -17.08 3.94 4.97
N GLY A 340 -16.49 3.05 5.77
CA GLY A 340 -17.23 2.00 6.46
C GLY A 340 -17.54 0.79 5.59
N PRO A 341 -18.10 -0.28 6.18
CA PRO A 341 -18.28 -1.57 5.54
C PRO A 341 -19.43 -1.55 4.52
N ILE A 342 -19.19 -1.16 3.26
CA ILE A 342 -20.25 -1.17 2.24
C ILE A 342 -20.36 -2.56 1.60
N SER A 343 -19.27 -3.05 0.98
CA SER A 343 -19.29 -4.38 0.40
C SER A 343 -17.97 -4.93 -0.10
N SER A 344 -17.94 -6.26 -0.16
CA SER A 344 -17.04 -7.05 -1.00
C SER A 344 -17.81 -7.55 -2.23
N SER A 345 -17.34 -7.23 -3.43
CA SER A 345 -17.81 -7.82 -4.68
C SER A 345 -16.89 -8.98 -5.05
N ASN A 346 -17.47 -10.13 -5.39
CA ASN A 346 -16.69 -11.33 -5.69
C ASN A 346 -16.41 -11.50 -7.19
N LYS A 347 -16.95 -10.65 -8.06
CA LYS A 347 -16.72 -10.74 -9.52
C LYS A 347 -16.08 -9.49 -10.08
N TRP A 348 -16.73 -8.33 -10.01
CA TRP A 348 -16.18 -7.11 -10.63
C TRP A 348 -16.62 -5.84 -9.90
N LEU A 349 -15.73 -4.85 -9.91
CA LEU A 349 -15.98 -3.52 -9.37
C LEU A 349 -15.41 -2.47 -10.33
N VAL A 350 -16.16 -1.39 -10.54
CA VAL A 350 -15.74 -0.22 -11.28
C VAL A 350 -16.03 1.03 -10.45
N SER A 351 -15.08 1.93 -10.36
CA SER A 351 -15.26 3.25 -9.76
C SER A 351 -14.72 4.35 -10.66
N SER A 352 -15.42 5.47 -10.67
CA SER A 352 -15.04 6.68 -11.38
C SER A 352 -15.04 7.85 -10.41
N THR A 353 -14.01 8.68 -10.44
CA THR A 353 -13.96 9.95 -9.71
C THR A 353 -13.67 11.06 -10.69
N ILE A 354 -14.48 12.11 -10.64
CA ILE A 354 -14.27 13.35 -11.39
C ILE A 354 -14.04 14.45 -10.38
N THR A 355 -12.88 15.11 -10.43
CA THR A 355 -12.53 16.25 -9.58
C THR A 355 -12.41 17.49 -10.46
N VAL A 356 -13.18 18.53 -10.12
CA VAL A 356 -13.26 19.75 -10.92
C VAL A 356 -12.42 20.84 -10.27
N PRO A 357 -11.43 21.42 -10.98
CA PRO A 357 -10.68 22.54 -10.46
C PRO A 357 -11.51 23.83 -10.49
N LEU A 358 -11.23 24.72 -9.53
CA LEU A 358 -11.85 26.04 -9.48
C LEU A 358 -10.86 27.15 -9.91
N PRO A 359 -11.36 28.24 -10.53
CA PRO A 359 -10.54 29.39 -10.90
C PRO A 359 -9.97 30.10 -9.66
N GLY A 360 -8.85 30.81 -9.84
CA GLY A 360 -8.17 31.51 -8.74
C GLY A 360 -7.38 30.58 -7.81
N LYS A 361 -7.07 31.04 -6.60
CA LYS A 361 -6.28 30.29 -5.60
C LYS A 361 -7.18 29.61 -4.55
N ILE A 362 -8.23 28.96 -5.03
CA ILE A 362 -9.19 28.26 -4.16
C ILE A 362 -8.60 26.89 -3.76
N PRO A 363 -8.49 26.58 -2.44
CA PRO A 363 -7.85 25.36 -1.96
C PRO A 363 -8.75 24.12 -2.01
N PHE A 364 -10.01 24.29 -2.42
CA PHE A 364 -10.99 23.21 -2.52
C PHE A 364 -11.35 22.86 -3.97
N LYS A 365 -11.50 21.56 -4.25
CA LYS A 365 -11.93 21.00 -5.54
C LYS A 365 -13.19 20.15 -5.33
N PRO A 366 -14.37 20.53 -5.86
CA PRO A 366 -15.53 19.64 -5.80
C PRO A 366 -15.27 18.37 -6.59
N TYR A 367 -15.79 17.25 -6.10
CA TYR A 367 -15.68 15.97 -6.76
C TYR A 367 -16.99 15.19 -6.72
N VAL A 368 -17.15 14.28 -7.68
CA VAL A 368 -18.15 13.22 -7.67
C VAL A 368 -17.47 11.88 -7.90
N GLU A 369 -17.83 10.91 -7.09
CA GLU A 369 -17.47 9.50 -7.22
C GLU A 369 -18.71 8.68 -7.56
N ILE A 370 -18.58 7.76 -8.50
CA ILE A 370 -19.61 6.79 -8.87
C ILE A 370 -19.01 5.40 -8.79
N VAL A 371 -19.71 4.46 -8.16
CA VAL A 371 -19.26 3.07 -7.99
C VAL A 371 -20.34 2.09 -8.44
N LEU A 372 -19.91 1.07 -9.17
CA LEU A 372 -20.71 -0.04 -9.65
C LEU A 372 -19.99 -1.36 -9.32
N PHE A 373 -20.74 -2.41 -8.98
CA PHE A 373 -20.19 -3.75 -8.79
C PHE A 373 -21.26 -4.83 -8.95
N ASP A 374 -20.84 -6.10 -9.08
CA ASP A 374 -21.65 -7.18 -9.67
C ASP A 374 -22.99 -7.48 -8.99
N ASP A 375 -23.09 -7.34 -7.68
CA ASP A 375 -24.26 -7.69 -6.88
C ASP A 375 -24.82 -6.49 -6.09
N ILE A 376 -24.53 -5.25 -6.53
CA ILE A 376 -24.94 -4.02 -5.84
C ILE A 376 -26.46 -3.92 -5.65
N ALA A 377 -27.24 -4.25 -6.68
CA ALA A 377 -28.70 -4.16 -6.67
C ALA A 377 -29.37 -5.17 -5.72
N THR A 378 -28.64 -6.21 -5.31
CA THR A 378 -29.14 -7.27 -4.42
C THR A 378 -28.53 -7.22 -3.03
N LYS A 379 -27.76 -6.18 -2.69
CA LYS A 379 -27.25 -6.01 -1.33
C LYS A 379 -28.42 -5.73 -0.38
N ASN A 380 -28.37 -6.34 0.81
CA ASN A 380 -29.42 -6.19 1.82
C ASN A 380 -29.68 -4.72 2.21
N TRP A 381 -28.66 -3.87 2.11
CA TRP A 381 -28.78 -2.43 2.38
C TRP A 381 -29.32 -1.60 1.22
N ASN A 382 -29.35 -2.15 0.00
CA ASN A 382 -29.78 -1.45 -1.21
C ASN A 382 -31.28 -1.71 -1.47
N SER A 383 -32.13 -1.06 -0.68
CA SER A 383 -33.58 -1.24 -0.76
C SER A 383 -34.19 -0.79 -2.09
N SER A 384 -33.54 0.18 -2.76
CA SER A 384 -33.98 0.71 -4.04
C SER A 384 -33.61 -0.17 -5.24
N GLY A 385 -32.73 -1.16 -5.07
CA GLY A 385 -32.25 -2.00 -6.18
C GLY A 385 -31.41 -1.23 -7.22
N THR A 386 -30.82 -0.10 -6.83
CA THR A 386 -29.99 0.71 -7.74
C THR A 386 -28.75 -0.05 -8.22
N LYS A 387 -28.36 0.19 -9.47
CA LYS A 387 -27.19 -0.45 -10.11
C LYS A 387 -25.88 0.31 -9.92
N PHE A 388 -25.92 1.46 -9.25
CA PHE A 388 -24.76 2.27 -8.92
C PHE A 388 -25.04 3.05 -7.64
N ILE A 389 -23.97 3.43 -6.95
CA ILE A 389 -23.99 4.38 -5.85
C ILE A 389 -23.05 5.54 -6.16
N TYR A 390 -23.28 6.67 -5.52
CA TYR A 390 -22.47 7.86 -5.71
C TYR A 390 -22.13 8.54 -4.38
N ASN A 391 -21.05 9.29 -4.39
CA ASN A 391 -20.61 10.17 -3.32
C ASN A 391 -20.17 11.50 -3.95
N VAL A 392 -20.60 12.62 -3.37
CA VAL A 392 -20.28 13.97 -3.81
C VAL A 392 -19.65 14.69 -2.64
N GLY A 393 -18.55 15.38 -2.91
CA GLY A 393 -17.81 16.04 -1.86
C GLY A 393 -16.87 17.11 -2.34
N VAL A 394 -16.03 17.55 -1.41
CA VAL A 394 -14.99 18.53 -1.66
C VAL A 394 -13.65 17.96 -1.22
N GLU A 395 -12.65 18.07 -2.08
CA GLU A 395 -11.25 17.73 -1.83
C GLU A 395 -10.48 18.99 -1.44
N VAL A 396 -9.65 18.90 -0.41
CA VAL A 396 -8.67 19.92 -0.03
C VAL A 396 -7.28 19.32 -0.14
N GLU A 397 -6.47 19.90 -1.03
CA GLU A 397 -5.10 19.46 -1.29
C GLU A 397 -4.14 20.26 -0.41
N ILE A 398 -3.70 19.68 0.72
CA ILE A 398 -2.80 20.34 1.68
C ILE A 398 -1.36 20.26 1.18
N VAL A 399 -0.96 19.08 0.72
CA VAL A 399 0.32 18.87 0.03
C VAL A 399 0.03 18.12 -1.25
N LYS A 400 0.36 18.74 -2.38
CA LYS A 400 0.11 18.18 -3.70
C LYS A 400 0.57 16.73 -3.85
N ASP A 401 -0.35 15.88 -4.33
CA ASP A 401 -0.15 14.45 -4.59
C ASP A 401 0.32 13.64 -3.34
N ARG A 402 0.10 14.16 -2.12
CA ARG A 402 0.61 13.52 -0.88
C ARG A 402 -0.35 13.59 0.28
N PHE A 403 -0.90 14.78 0.55
CA PHE A 403 -1.83 14.98 1.65
C PHE A 403 -3.08 15.67 1.14
N GLU A 404 -4.11 14.87 0.92
CA GLU A 404 -5.40 15.27 0.37
C GLU A 404 -6.49 14.85 1.36
N VAL A 405 -7.40 15.77 1.69
CA VAL A 405 -8.53 15.52 2.59
C VAL A 405 -9.82 15.63 1.80
N PHE A 406 -10.72 14.66 1.97
CA PHE A 406 -11.98 14.57 1.26
C PHE A 406 -13.14 14.69 2.25
N PHE A 407 -13.95 15.72 2.06
CA PHE A 407 -15.17 15.98 2.79
C PHE A 407 -16.34 15.40 1.99
N ASN A 408 -16.84 14.23 2.40
CA ASN A 408 -18.01 13.59 1.78
C ASN A 408 -19.28 14.32 2.21
N LEU A 409 -19.84 15.15 1.32
CA LEU A 409 -20.96 16.03 1.65
C LEU A 409 -22.31 15.33 1.49
N ALA A 410 -22.44 14.49 0.46
CA ALA A 410 -23.66 13.74 0.18
C ALA A 410 -23.33 12.42 -0.52
N GLN A 411 -24.15 11.39 -0.32
CA GLN A 411 -24.01 10.11 -0.99
C GLN A 411 -25.38 9.46 -1.17
N SER A 412 -25.45 8.35 -1.91
CA SER A 412 -26.70 7.59 -2.10
C SER A 412 -27.43 7.33 -0.77
N SER A 413 -28.75 7.54 -0.76
CA SER A 413 -29.57 7.46 0.45
C SER A 413 -29.55 6.07 1.08
N ASP A 414 -29.58 4.98 0.29
CA ASP A 414 -29.46 3.61 0.79
C ASP A 414 -28.16 3.39 1.58
N VAL A 415 -27.04 3.93 1.08
CA VAL A 415 -25.74 3.84 1.76
C VAL A 415 -25.77 4.65 3.06
N THR A 416 -26.30 5.86 3.03
CA THR A 416 -26.44 6.72 4.22
C THR A 416 -27.29 6.07 5.29
N ASN A 417 -28.48 5.57 4.92
CA ASN A 417 -29.41 4.93 5.85
C ASN A 417 -28.78 3.71 6.52
N TYR A 418 -28.10 2.86 5.75
CA TYR A 418 -27.37 1.70 6.25
C TYR A 418 -26.26 2.09 7.23
N GLN A 419 -25.45 3.10 6.88
CA GLN A 419 -24.35 3.56 7.71
C GLN A 419 -24.81 4.23 9.01
N ASP A 420 -25.95 4.91 8.98
CA ASP A 420 -26.54 5.60 10.12
C ASP A 420 -27.27 4.64 11.08
N GLY A 421 -27.35 3.35 10.73
CA GLY A 421 -28.04 2.34 11.54
C GLY A 421 -29.56 2.34 11.37
N THR A 422 -30.08 3.01 10.34
CA THR A 422 -31.51 2.97 9.99
C THR A 422 -31.81 1.82 9.03
N ASN A 423 -32.98 1.18 9.15
CA ASN A 423 -33.47 0.11 8.27
C ASN A 423 -32.46 -1.03 8.00
N GLY A 424 -32.23 -1.92 8.97
CA GLY A 424 -31.27 -3.04 8.81
C GLY A 424 -29.81 -2.57 8.69
N GLY A 425 -29.55 -1.34 9.14
CA GLY A 425 -28.24 -0.70 9.13
C GLY A 425 -27.25 -1.23 10.17
N LEU A 426 -26.08 -0.61 10.23
CA LEU A 426 -25.03 -0.94 11.18
C LEU A 426 -25.50 -0.80 12.62
N ILE A 427 -24.99 -1.67 13.50
CA ILE A 427 -25.19 -1.54 14.95
C ILE A 427 -24.61 -0.21 15.44
N GLN A 428 -25.17 0.35 16.52
CA GLN A 428 -24.86 1.70 17.00
C GLN A 428 -23.35 1.96 17.18
N SER A 429 -22.60 0.98 17.71
CA SER A 429 -21.14 1.08 17.91
C SER A 429 -20.31 1.17 16.63
N SER A 430 -20.89 0.82 15.48
CA SER A 430 -20.28 0.84 14.15
C SER A 430 -20.90 1.89 13.22
N SER A 431 -21.93 2.61 13.67
CA SER A 431 -22.64 3.60 12.87
C SER A 431 -21.75 4.81 12.53
N LEU A 432 -21.99 5.42 11.36
CA LEU A 432 -21.25 6.58 10.83
C LEU A 432 -22.18 7.80 10.68
N SER A 433 -22.87 8.12 11.78
CA SER A 433 -23.89 9.17 11.84
C SER A 433 -23.35 10.59 11.86
N LYS A 434 -22.08 10.79 12.25
CA LYS A 434 -21.47 12.12 12.27
C LYS A 434 -20.80 12.41 10.94
N PHE A 435 -20.89 13.66 10.50
CA PHE A 435 -20.17 14.14 9.32
C PHE A 435 -18.66 13.86 9.39
N THR A 436 -18.05 14.02 10.57
CA THR A 436 -16.62 13.77 10.80
C THR A 436 -16.23 12.31 10.56
N ASP A 437 -17.14 11.36 10.72
CA ASP A 437 -16.88 9.94 10.49
C ASP A 437 -16.72 9.64 8.99
N ARG A 438 -17.23 10.52 8.13
CA ARG A 438 -17.24 10.40 6.68
C ARG A 438 -16.12 11.18 5.99
N ILE A 439 -15.21 11.81 6.76
CA ILE A 439 -14.03 12.47 6.20
C ILE A 439 -12.96 11.41 5.90
N THR A 440 -12.49 11.32 4.66
CA THR A 440 -11.36 10.47 4.28
C THR A 440 -10.15 11.32 3.92
N PHE A 441 -8.96 10.71 3.88
CA PHE A 441 -7.78 11.41 3.42
C PHE A 441 -6.75 10.45 2.83
N VAL A 442 -5.95 10.96 1.90
CA VAL A 442 -4.73 10.29 1.43
C VAL A 442 -3.56 10.92 2.18
N PHE A 443 -2.70 10.07 2.75
CA PHE A 443 -1.42 10.49 3.29
C PHE A 443 -0.32 9.57 2.74
N ASP A 444 0.22 9.95 1.57
CA ASP A 444 1.19 9.12 0.84
C ASP A 444 2.63 9.37 1.29
N LEU A 445 3.11 8.44 2.11
CA LEU A 445 4.50 8.38 2.57
C LEU A 445 5.39 7.50 1.69
N ASN A 446 4.81 6.74 0.75
CA ASN A 446 5.55 5.79 -0.08
C ASN A 446 6.57 6.45 -0.98
N ASN A 447 6.39 7.75 -1.26
CA ASN A 447 7.27 8.55 -2.09
C ASN A 447 8.30 9.34 -1.29
N LEU A 448 8.50 9.02 0.00
CA LEU A 448 9.54 9.59 0.87
C LEU A 448 10.71 8.63 1.11
N THR A 449 10.76 7.47 0.45
CA THR A 449 11.94 6.60 0.53
C THR A 449 13.14 7.29 -0.13
N PRO A 450 14.38 7.07 0.34
CA PRO A 450 15.57 7.71 -0.23
C PRO A 450 15.69 7.57 -1.76
N SER A 451 15.36 6.37 -2.26
CA SER A 451 15.32 6.04 -3.69
C SER A 451 14.41 6.93 -4.53
N LYS A 452 13.32 7.44 -3.93
CA LYS A 452 12.31 8.26 -4.60
C LYS A 452 12.47 9.74 -4.32
N LEU A 453 12.88 10.13 -3.11
CA LEU A 453 13.22 11.52 -2.78
C LEU A 453 14.29 12.07 -3.72
N LYS A 454 15.31 11.27 -4.03
CA LYS A 454 16.33 11.63 -5.04
C LYS A 454 15.69 12.09 -6.36
N LYS A 455 14.72 11.33 -6.88
CA LYS A 455 14.07 11.61 -8.18
C LYS A 455 13.19 12.86 -8.15
N GLN A 456 12.83 13.33 -6.96
CA GLN A 456 11.95 14.49 -6.77
C GLN A 456 12.72 15.78 -6.50
N LEU A 457 13.98 15.67 -6.07
CA LEU A 457 14.90 16.80 -6.03
C LEU A 457 15.20 17.21 -7.47
N LYS A 458 14.47 18.23 -7.96
CA LYS A 458 14.84 18.94 -9.18
C LYS A 458 16.13 19.69 -8.91
N LEU A 459 17.25 19.03 -9.15
CA LEU A 459 18.52 19.71 -9.30
C LEU A 459 18.52 20.20 -10.75
N PHE A 460 18.21 21.49 -10.90
CA PHE A 460 18.11 22.30 -12.13
C PHE A 460 16.75 22.27 -12.85
#